data_AF-A0A8T4ZN03-F1
#
_entry.id   AF-A0A8T4ZN03-F1
#
_cell.length_a   1.000
_cell.length_b   1.000
_cell.length_c   1.000
_cell.angle_alpha   90.00
_cell.angle_beta   90.00
_cell.angle_gamma   90.00
#
_symmetry.space_group_name_H-M   'P 1'
#
loop_
_entity.id
_entity.type
_entity.pdbx_description
1 polymer ?
#
loop_
_entity_poly.entity_id
_entity_poly.type
_entity_poly.pdbx_seq_one_letter_code
_entity_poly.pdbx_strand_id
1 'polypeptide(L)'
;MKNKLAKSLAISTIVALILATFAFHTISATPAPRMYLTPSNIIYTTDNATVGTKFNVTVWCADVPDIGGAQISIVYNDTIVNATRWFVPDTDPNFFMPLPYGALPTPPDTGYIHLGPNSGSIKISVMKGGLPPDAPWGHAGKIAVIEFRIRALPTSGKFSTLLNINNIDTFLLDPLANEIPGTVKEDGYYEITKVVAPPKTFTLTISATFGGTTDPAPGEHKYTEGDIVTVTAINMSGYIFSQWELDSVNAGSANPINITMDGNHTLRAVFRAFGNEGDVDKNGIVELTDYLLTALAFGSKEDYGRWDPRCDLDNNGKVDIADIYIVRKNYGKDYRPPS
;
A
#
# COMPACT_ATOMS: atom_id res chain seq x y z
N MET A 1 75.28 -2.64 -51.22
CA MET A 1 74.30 -2.70 -50.11
C MET A 1 74.15 -1.33 -49.41
N LYS A 2 74.00 -0.20 -50.13
CA LYS A 2 73.87 1.14 -49.50
C LYS A 2 72.81 2.10 -50.09
N ASN A 3 72.09 1.76 -51.17
CA ASN A 3 71.12 2.69 -51.79
C ASN A 3 69.65 2.26 -51.71
N LYS A 4 69.29 1.25 -50.92
CA LYS A 4 67.87 0.84 -50.72
C LYS A 4 67.26 1.27 -49.38
N LEU A 5 68.03 1.81 -48.43
CA LEU A 5 67.47 2.22 -47.13
C LEU A 5 66.96 3.67 -47.06
N ALA A 6 67.37 4.57 -47.97
CA ALA A 6 66.97 5.98 -47.89
C ALA A 6 65.59 6.30 -48.49
N LYS A 7 65.00 5.41 -49.32
CA LYS A 7 63.67 5.62 -49.92
C LYS A 7 62.50 5.08 -49.07
N SER A 8 62.79 4.24 -48.07
CA SER A 8 61.76 3.67 -47.18
C SER A 8 61.38 4.61 -46.03
N LEU A 9 62.29 5.50 -45.61
CA LEU A 9 62.07 6.36 -44.44
C LEU A 9 61.30 7.65 -44.75
N ALA A 10 61.35 8.13 -46.00
CA ALA A 10 60.62 9.34 -46.43
C ALA A 10 59.15 9.07 -46.79
N ILE A 11 58.79 7.84 -47.18
CA ILE A 11 57.40 7.46 -47.48
C ILE A 11 56.66 7.12 -46.17
N SER A 12 57.35 6.55 -45.18
CA SER A 12 56.77 6.22 -43.87
C SER A 12 56.40 7.47 -43.05
N THR A 13 57.16 8.56 -43.16
CA THR A 13 56.89 9.81 -42.43
C THR A 13 55.77 10.66 -43.05
N ILE A 14 55.54 10.59 -44.37
CA ILE A 14 54.44 11.31 -45.04
C ILE A 14 53.10 10.59 -44.83
N VAL A 15 53.07 9.25 -44.77
CA VAL A 15 51.84 8.50 -44.48
C VAL A 15 51.41 8.66 -43.02
N ALA A 16 52.37 8.80 -42.09
CA ALA A 16 52.06 9.09 -40.68
C ALA A 16 51.55 10.52 -40.43
N LEU A 17 51.89 11.49 -41.29
CA LEU A 17 51.43 12.88 -41.14
C LEU A 17 50.05 13.13 -41.77
N ILE A 18 49.63 12.32 -42.75
CA ILE A 18 48.28 12.39 -43.33
C ILE A 18 47.24 11.67 -42.45
N LEU A 19 47.65 10.76 -41.56
CA LEU A 19 46.74 10.09 -40.62
C LEU A 19 46.43 10.88 -39.34
N ALA A 20 47.08 12.03 -39.11
CA ALA A 20 46.96 12.81 -37.87
C ALA A 20 45.97 13.99 -37.94
N THR A 21 45.20 14.15 -39.03
CA THR A 21 44.17 15.19 -39.15
C THR A 21 42.80 14.65 -39.59
N PHE A 22 42.46 13.42 -39.20
CA PHE A 22 41.04 13.10 -39.05
C PHE A 22 40.59 13.59 -37.69
N ALA A 23 40.20 14.86 -37.63
CA ALA A 23 39.31 15.31 -36.58
C ALA A 23 38.11 14.34 -36.60
N PHE A 24 37.98 13.52 -35.56
CA PHE A 24 36.75 12.79 -35.29
C PHE A 24 35.68 13.84 -35.05
N HIS A 25 35.08 14.34 -36.12
CA HIS A 25 33.78 14.96 -36.04
C HIS A 25 32.86 13.83 -35.66
N THR A 26 32.44 13.80 -34.40
CA THR A 26 31.23 13.10 -34.03
C THR A 26 30.13 13.71 -34.90
N ILE A 27 29.78 13.01 -35.98
CA ILE A 27 28.54 13.30 -36.70
C ILE A 27 27.45 12.90 -35.70
N SER A 28 27.02 13.86 -34.89
CA SER A 28 25.79 13.72 -34.15
C SER A 28 24.70 13.54 -35.19
N ALA A 29 24.15 12.33 -35.32
CA ALA A 29 22.99 12.13 -36.16
C ALA A 29 21.93 13.14 -35.73
N THR A 30 21.36 13.88 -36.68
CA THR A 30 20.21 14.73 -36.37
C THR A 30 19.14 13.85 -35.75
N PRO A 31 18.57 14.21 -34.57
CA PRO A 31 17.55 13.40 -33.94
C PRO A 31 16.37 13.21 -34.91
N ALA A 32 15.75 12.03 -34.88
CA ALA A 32 14.58 11.78 -35.71
C ALA A 32 13.41 12.70 -35.29
N PRO A 33 12.59 13.21 -36.23
CA PRO A 33 11.33 13.86 -35.91
C PRO A 33 10.54 13.06 -34.89
N ARG A 34 9.94 13.72 -33.90
CA ARG A 34 9.18 13.01 -32.87
C ARG A 34 7.91 13.72 -32.46
N MET A 35 6.95 12.92 -32.00
CA MET A 35 5.69 13.34 -31.38
C MET A 35 5.53 12.66 -30.04
N TYR A 36 5.11 13.39 -29.01
CA TYR A 36 5.00 12.87 -27.65
C TYR A 36 3.95 13.60 -26.83
N LEU A 37 3.53 12.99 -25.72
CA LEU A 37 2.52 13.52 -24.81
C LEU A 37 3.16 14.11 -23.54
N THR A 38 2.61 15.23 -23.08
CA THR A 38 3.00 15.85 -21.79
C THR A 38 1.74 16.20 -20.96
N PRO A 39 1.69 15.78 -19.69
CA PRO A 39 2.57 14.78 -19.07
C PRO A 39 2.47 13.42 -19.80
N SER A 40 3.57 12.66 -19.80
CA SER A 40 3.61 11.32 -20.42
C SER A 40 2.97 10.25 -19.52
N ASN A 41 2.95 10.48 -18.20
CA ASN A 41 2.31 9.61 -17.22
C ASN A 41 1.30 10.41 -16.39
N ILE A 42 0.05 9.96 -16.40
CA ILE A 42 -1.07 10.52 -15.66
C ILE A 42 -1.47 9.49 -14.61
N ILE A 43 -1.03 9.70 -13.36
CA ILE A 43 -1.20 8.74 -12.28
C ILE A 43 -2.09 9.34 -11.19
N TYR A 44 -3.17 8.62 -10.88
CA TYR A 44 -4.12 8.97 -9.83
C TYR A 44 -4.30 7.83 -8.83
N THR A 45 -4.90 8.17 -7.70
CA THR A 45 -5.45 7.21 -6.76
C THR A 45 -6.91 7.58 -6.46
N THR A 46 -7.67 6.65 -5.89
CA THR A 46 -9.06 6.97 -5.47
C THR A 46 -9.14 7.98 -4.32
N ASP A 47 -8.01 8.40 -3.73
CA ASP A 47 -7.98 9.43 -2.69
C ASP A 47 -7.86 10.84 -3.26
N ASN A 48 -7.29 10.98 -4.46
CA ASN A 48 -7.03 12.29 -5.09
C ASN A 48 -7.81 12.50 -6.40
N ALA A 49 -8.61 11.52 -6.83
CA ALA A 49 -9.45 11.62 -8.01
C ALA A 49 -10.76 10.85 -7.87
N THR A 50 -11.77 11.32 -8.60
CA THR A 50 -13.12 10.76 -8.63
C THR A 50 -13.62 10.63 -10.08
N VAL A 51 -14.75 9.95 -10.28
CA VAL A 51 -15.41 9.98 -11.59
C VAL A 51 -15.77 11.43 -11.92
N GLY A 52 -15.37 11.90 -13.10
CA GLY A 52 -15.53 13.28 -13.53
C GLY A 52 -14.31 14.18 -13.29
N THR A 53 -13.29 13.75 -12.53
CA THR A 53 -12.01 14.46 -12.46
C THR A 53 -11.43 14.63 -13.86
N LYS A 54 -11.01 15.85 -14.19
CA LYS A 54 -10.47 16.22 -15.49
C LYS A 54 -8.97 16.39 -15.44
N PHE A 55 -8.30 16.07 -16.54
CA PHE A 55 -6.87 16.29 -16.73
C PHE A 55 -6.57 16.64 -18.18
N ASN A 56 -5.49 17.40 -18.40
CA ASN A 56 -5.06 17.79 -19.74
C ASN A 56 -3.82 17.02 -20.16
N VAL A 57 -3.76 16.68 -21.45
CA VAL A 57 -2.58 16.13 -22.10
C VAL A 57 -2.27 16.99 -23.33
N THR A 58 -1.04 17.47 -23.41
CA THR A 58 -0.57 18.28 -24.53
C THR A 58 0.25 17.41 -25.46
N VAL A 59 -0.09 17.42 -26.75
CA VAL A 59 0.68 16.77 -27.81
C VAL A 59 1.77 17.73 -28.27
N TRP A 60 3.00 17.24 -28.38
CA TRP A 60 4.15 17.99 -28.86
C TRP A 60 4.75 17.35 -30.09
N CYS A 61 5.45 18.16 -30.90
CA CYS A 61 6.47 17.71 -31.83
C CYS A 61 7.85 18.27 -31.45
N ALA A 62 8.91 17.55 -31.82
CA ALA A 62 10.28 18.02 -31.69
C ALA A 62 11.16 17.47 -32.82
N ASP A 63 12.37 18.06 -32.93
CA ASP A 63 13.42 17.60 -33.85
C ASP A 63 12.99 17.60 -35.32
N VAL A 64 12.12 18.55 -35.68
CA VAL A 64 11.54 18.68 -37.01
C VAL A 64 11.31 20.17 -37.35
N PRO A 65 12.01 20.71 -38.35
CA PRO A 65 11.73 22.03 -38.90
C PRO A 65 10.66 21.94 -40.01
N ASP A 66 10.12 23.10 -40.41
CA ASP A 66 9.25 23.28 -41.57
C ASP A 66 8.04 22.34 -41.62
N ILE A 67 7.20 22.37 -40.59
CA ILE A 67 6.01 21.54 -40.47
C ILE A 67 4.84 22.20 -41.21
N GLY A 68 4.19 21.49 -42.14
CA GLY A 68 2.97 21.94 -42.82
C GLY A 68 1.68 21.63 -42.06
N GLY A 69 1.71 20.64 -41.16
CA GLY A 69 0.59 20.31 -40.29
C GLY A 69 0.82 19.05 -39.47
N ALA A 70 -0.20 18.65 -38.72
CA ALA A 70 -0.23 17.43 -37.95
C ALA A 70 -1.66 16.88 -37.90
N GLN A 71 -1.80 15.56 -38.01
CA GLN A 71 -2.99 14.83 -37.60
C GLN A 71 -2.65 14.03 -36.34
N ILE A 72 -3.54 14.07 -35.35
CA ILE A 72 -3.42 13.33 -34.10
C ILE A 72 -4.61 12.38 -33.99
N SER A 73 -4.33 11.11 -33.72
CA SER A 73 -5.30 10.12 -33.26
C SER A 73 -4.82 9.52 -31.94
N ILE A 74 -5.44 9.90 -30.83
CA ILE A 74 -5.13 9.30 -29.52
C ILE A 74 -6.12 8.18 -29.25
N VAL A 75 -5.68 6.94 -29.32
CA VAL A 75 -6.49 5.75 -29.01
C VAL A 75 -6.33 5.39 -27.54
N TYR A 76 -7.42 5.16 -26.83
CA TYR A 76 -7.43 4.85 -25.39
C TYR A 76 -8.65 4.02 -25.01
N ASN A 77 -8.61 3.45 -23.81
CA ASN A 77 -9.76 2.77 -23.25
C ASN A 77 -10.81 3.76 -22.77
N ASP A 78 -11.84 3.93 -23.61
CA ASP A 78 -12.86 4.94 -23.43
C ASP A 78 -13.85 4.64 -22.29
N THR A 79 -13.79 3.45 -21.68
CA THR A 79 -14.54 3.13 -20.45
C THR A 79 -13.86 3.63 -19.18
N ILE A 80 -12.53 3.83 -19.21
CA ILE A 80 -11.73 4.28 -18.07
C ILE A 80 -11.62 5.80 -18.07
N VAL A 81 -11.23 6.39 -19.20
CA VAL A 81 -11.14 7.85 -19.41
C VAL A 81 -11.78 8.21 -20.75
N ASN A 82 -12.28 9.44 -20.91
CA ASN A 82 -12.77 9.89 -22.22
C ASN A 82 -12.41 11.34 -22.49
N ALA A 83 -12.05 11.66 -23.73
CA ALA A 83 -11.83 13.03 -24.15
C ALA A 83 -13.15 13.82 -24.04
N THR A 84 -13.05 15.09 -23.66
CA THR A 84 -14.20 15.97 -23.42
C THR A 84 -14.17 17.24 -24.25
N ARG A 85 -12.96 17.69 -24.60
CA ARG A 85 -12.70 18.77 -25.57
C ARG A 85 -11.23 18.74 -25.95
N TRP A 86 -10.90 19.49 -26.98
CA TRP A 86 -9.52 19.89 -27.26
C TRP A 86 -9.47 21.37 -27.61
N PHE A 87 -8.28 21.95 -27.61
CA PHE A 87 -8.05 23.31 -28.07
C PHE A 87 -6.62 23.47 -28.61
N VAL A 88 -6.45 24.48 -29.45
CA VAL A 88 -5.17 24.90 -29.97
C VAL A 88 -4.54 25.88 -28.97
N PRO A 89 -3.29 25.70 -28.54
CA PRO A 89 -2.64 26.61 -27.59
C PRO A 89 -2.03 27.82 -28.32
N ASP A 90 -2.82 28.54 -29.12
CA ASP A 90 -2.37 29.61 -30.04
C ASP A 90 -1.75 30.84 -29.36
N THR A 91 -2.02 31.04 -28.07
CA THR A 91 -1.36 32.06 -27.25
C THR A 91 -0.03 31.60 -26.64
N ASP A 92 0.32 30.31 -26.75
CA ASP A 92 1.57 29.77 -26.21
C ASP A 92 2.72 30.04 -27.20
N PRO A 93 3.87 30.60 -26.74
CA PRO A 93 5.01 30.85 -27.62
C PRO A 93 5.61 29.57 -28.22
N ASN A 94 5.33 28.40 -27.63
CA ASN A 94 5.75 27.12 -28.18
C ASN A 94 4.70 26.52 -29.11
N PHE A 95 3.62 27.20 -29.47
CA PHE A 95 2.68 26.66 -30.43
C PHE A 95 3.36 26.38 -31.76
N PHE A 96 3.19 25.17 -32.28
CA PHE A 96 3.98 24.67 -33.40
C PHE A 96 3.66 25.36 -34.72
N MET A 97 2.49 25.99 -34.87
CA MET A 97 1.96 26.46 -36.15
C MET A 97 1.59 27.95 -36.11
N PRO A 98 2.40 28.83 -36.69
CA PRO A 98 2.06 30.25 -36.77
C PRO A 98 0.79 30.52 -37.59
N LEU A 99 0.03 31.55 -37.20
CA LEU A 99 -1.13 32.04 -37.95
C LEU A 99 -0.75 32.41 -39.41
N PRO A 100 -1.66 32.24 -40.38
CA PRO A 100 -2.95 31.57 -40.25
C PRO A 100 -2.81 30.04 -40.19
N TYR A 101 -3.69 29.38 -39.44
CA TYR A 101 -3.79 27.92 -39.36
C TYR A 101 -5.27 27.47 -39.42
N GLY A 102 -5.49 26.22 -39.83
CA GLY A 102 -6.77 25.53 -39.74
C GLY A 102 -6.75 24.44 -38.68
N ALA A 103 -7.87 24.24 -37.99
CA ALA A 103 -8.03 23.22 -36.95
C ALA A 103 -9.35 22.46 -37.16
N LEU A 104 -9.29 21.13 -37.22
CA LEU A 104 -10.45 20.26 -37.48
C LEU A 104 -10.49 19.04 -36.55
N PRO A 105 -11.69 18.59 -36.12
CA PRO A 105 -12.94 19.36 -36.16
C PRO A 105 -12.80 20.65 -35.35
N THR A 106 -13.66 21.63 -35.57
CA THR A 106 -13.51 22.93 -34.91
C THR A 106 -13.54 22.78 -33.38
N PRO A 107 -12.46 23.16 -32.65
CA PRO A 107 -12.47 23.13 -31.20
C PRO A 107 -13.67 23.90 -30.63
N PRO A 108 -14.37 23.41 -29.58
CA PRO A 108 -13.96 22.32 -28.69
C PRO A 108 -14.49 20.93 -29.09
N ASP A 109 -15.03 20.74 -30.30
CA ASP A 109 -15.51 19.43 -30.75
C ASP A 109 -14.41 18.39 -30.59
N THR A 110 -14.68 17.33 -29.82
CA THR A 110 -13.70 16.31 -29.50
C THR A 110 -13.21 15.52 -30.71
N GLY A 111 -13.94 15.47 -31.82
CA GLY A 111 -13.60 14.51 -32.89
C GLY A 111 -13.54 13.06 -32.39
N TYR A 112 -14.40 12.74 -31.42
CA TYR A 112 -14.43 11.44 -30.77
C TYR A 112 -15.01 10.38 -31.70
N ILE A 113 -14.37 9.22 -31.73
CA ILE A 113 -14.77 8.06 -32.52
C ILE A 113 -14.70 6.84 -31.61
N HIS A 114 -15.79 6.09 -31.50
CA HIS A 114 -15.78 4.78 -30.84
C HIS A 114 -15.28 3.71 -31.81
N LEU A 115 -14.25 2.95 -31.42
CA LEU A 115 -13.54 2.00 -32.28
C LEU A 115 -13.89 0.53 -31.98
N GLY A 116 -14.65 0.27 -30.92
CA GLY A 116 -15.05 -1.07 -30.50
C GLY A 116 -14.99 -1.24 -28.98
N PRO A 117 -15.08 -2.48 -28.48
CA PRO A 117 -15.14 -2.75 -27.05
C PRO A 117 -13.99 -2.09 -26.28
N ASN A 118 -14.35 -1.23 -25.33
CA ASN A 118 -13.40 -0.52 -24.48
C ASN A 118 -12.33 0.27 -25.25
N SER A 119 -12.68 0.81 -26.42
CA SER A 119 -11.74 1.51 -27.29
C SER A 119 -12.41 2.71 -27.95
N GLY A 120 -11.86 3.90 -27.69
CA GLY A 120 -12.24 5.12 -28.35
C GLY A 120 -11.00 5.88 -28.81
N SER A 121 -11.20 6.83 -29.73
CA SER A 121 -10.16 7.71 -30.21
C SER A 121 -10.65 9.15 -30.29
N ILE A 122 -9.75 10.09 -30.09
CA ILE A 122 -9.89 11.48 -30.55
C ILE A 122 -9.09 11.63 -31.84
N LYS A 123 -9.73 12.08 -32.93
CA LYS A 123 -9.05 12.40 -34.20
C LYS A 123 -9.17 13.90 -34.49
N ILE A 124 -8.02 14.59 -34.47
CA ILE A 124 -7.92 16.04 -34.69
C ILE A 124 -6.78 16.36 -35.65
N SER A 125 -6.85 17.51 -36.30
CA SER A 125 -5.81 17.98 -37.21
C SER A 125 -5.59 19.48 -37.05
N VAL A 126 -4.32 19.90 -37.10
CA VAL A 126 -3.92 21.31 -37.20
C VAL A 126 -2.98 21.44 -38.39
N MET A 127 -3.28 22.34 -39.31
CA MET A 127 -2.50 22.52 -40.53
C MET A 127 -2.30 24.00 -40.86
N LYS A 128 -1.30 24.30 -41.68
CA LYS A 128 -1.08 25.64 -42.19
C LYS A 128 -2.33 26.12 -42.94
N GLY A 129 -2.79 27.32 -42.60
CA GLY A 129 -3.91 27.98 -43.26
C GLY A 129 -3.44 28.66 -44.55
N GLY A 130 -4.37 28.91 -45.47
CA GLY A 130 -4.09 29.63 -46.70
C GLY A 130 -3.45 31.01 -46.47
N LEU A 131 -2.48 31.32 -47.33
CA LEU A 131 -1.62 32.51 -47.53
C LEU A 131 -1.91 33.79 -46.70
N PRO A 132 -0.85 34.48 -46.26
CA PRO A 132 0.15 34.98 -47.22
C PRO A 132 1.33 34.00 -47.46
N PRO A 133 1.93 34.01 -48.67
CA PRO A 133 2.96 33.04 -49.10
C PRO A 133 4.26 33.03 -48.31
N ASP A 134 4.46 34.06 -47.49
CA ASP A 134 5.66 34.33 -46.70
C ASP A 134 5.48 33.98 -45.22
N ALA A 135 4.30 33.50 -44.80
CA ALA A 135 4.09 33.11 -43.42
C ALA A 135 4.99 31.92 -43.06
N PRO A 136 5.71 31.96 -41.92
CA PRO A 136 6.64 30.90 -41.55
C PRO A 136 5.92 29.56 -41.41
N TRP A 137 6.62 28.49 -41.79
CA TRP A 137 6.20 27.11 -41.57
C TRP A 137 6.22 26.77 -40.09
N GLY A 138 5.55 25.69 -39.73
CA GLY A 138 5.54 25.21 -38.37
C GLY A 138 6.94 24.75 -37.91
N HIS A 139 7.11 24.71 -36.60
CA HIS A 139 8.37 24.33 -35.95
C HIS A 139 8.09 23.37 -34.79
N ALA A 140 9.12 22.81 -34.18
CA ALA A 140 9.00 22.04 -32.93
C ALA A 140 8.20 22.83 -31.88
N GLY A 141 7.23 22.18 -31.22
CA GLY A 141 6.30 22.87 -30.35
C GLY A 141 5.07 22.06 -29.92
N LYS A 142 4.16 22.72 -29.21
CA LYS A 142 2.84 22.21 -28.82
C LYS A 142 1.93 22.19 -30.04
N ILE A 143 1.27 21.07 -30.28
CA ILE A 143 0.31 20.90 -31.37
C ILE A 143 -1.11 21.20 -30.87
N ALA A 144 -1.52 20.52 -29.81
CA ALA A 144 -2.88 20.58 -29.28
C ALA A 144 -2.90 20.19 -27.80
N VAL A 145 -3.91 20.68 -27.09
CA VAL A 145 -4.22 20.25 -25.71
C VAL A 145 -5.56 19.51 -25.71
N ILE A 146 -5.57 18.29 -25.17
CA ILE A 146 -6.76 17.45 -25.04
C ILE A 146 -7.13 17.36 -23.57
N GLU A 147 -8.38 17.68 -23.24
CA GLU A 147 -8.95 17.51 -21.91
C GLU A 147 -9.67 16.17 -21.82
N PHE A 148 -9.21 15.30 -20.94
CA PHE A 148 -9.84 14.04 -20.59
C PHE A 148 -10.63 14.17 -19.29
N ARG A 149 -11.62 13.28 -19.12
CA ARG A 149 -12.29 13.02 -17.83
C ARG A 149 -12.16 11.56 -17.44
N ILE A 150 -12.02 11.29 -16.15
CA ILE A 150 -12.14 9.95 -15.58
C ILE A 150 -13.59 9.49 -15.65
N ARG A 151 -13.83 8.28 -16.17
CA ARG A 151 -15.16 7.67 -16.32
C ARG A 151 -15.45 6.55 -15.34
N ALA A 152 -14.43 5.84 -14.89
CA ALA A 152 -14.58 4.70 -13.98
C ALA A 152 -13.43 4.64 -12.98
N LEU A 153 -13.74 4.12 -11.79
CA LEU A 153 -12.76 3.84 -10.74
C LEU A 153 -12.68 2.34 -10.50
N PRO A 154 -11.49 1.79 -10.21
CA PRO A 154 -11.35 0.40 -9.82
C PRO A 154 -12.01 0.13 -8.48
N THR A 155 -12.74 -0.97 -8.36
CA THR A 155 -13.24 -1.49 -7.07
C THR A 155 -12.14 -2.22 -6.29
N SER A 156 -11.17 -2.78 -7.00
CA SER A 156 -9.93 -3.38 -6.47
C SER A 156 -8.80 -3.20 -7.49
N GLY A 157 -7.54 -3.23 -7.02
CA GLY A 157 -6.38 -3.09 -7.90
C GLY A 157 -6.34 -1.74 -8.62
N LYS A 158 -6.17 -1.76 -9.95
CA LYS A 158 -6.00 -0.57 -10.77
C LYS A 158 -6.70 -0.68 -12.12
N PHE A 159 -7.09 0.47 -12.68
CA PHE A 159 -7.45 0.62 -14.08
C PHE A 159 -6.36 1.40 -14.80
N SER A 160 -5.99 0.98 -16.01
CA SER A 160 -5.01 1.70 -16.81
C SER A 160 -5.28 1.60 -18.31
N THR A 161 -4.72 2.55 -19.06
CA THR A 161 -4.75 2.55 -20.51
C THR A 161 -3.58 3.34 -21.09
N LEU A 162 -3.08 2.90 -22.24
CA LEU A 162 -2.21 3.74 -23.06
C LEU A 162 -3.04 4.88 -23.66
N LEU A 163 -2.44 6.06 -23.71
CA LEU A 163 -2.86 7.15 -24.58
C LEU A 163 -2.05 6.99 -25.87
N ASN A 164 -2.50 6.07 -26.73
CA ASN A 164 -1.74 5.62 -27.89
C ASN A 164 -1.80 6.66 -29.00
N ILE A 165 -0.65 7.27 -29.30
CA ILE A 165 -0.44 8.10 -30.48
C ILE A 165 0.44 7.41 -31.52
N ASN A 166 1.09 6.30 -31.15
CA ASN A 166 1.88 5.49 -32.08
C ASN A 166 0.97 4.59 -32.93
N ASN A 167 0.20 5.23 -33.81
CA ASN A 167 -0.67 4.59 -34.77
C ASN A 167 -0.61 5.32 -36.13
N ILE A 168 -1.19 4.69 -37.16
CA ILE A 168 -1.13 5.16 -38.55
C ILE A 168 -1.91 6.48 -38.77
N ASP A 169 -2.85 6.79 -37.88
CA ASP A 169 -3.69 7.98 -38.00
C ASP A 169 -3.06 9.22 -37.34
N THR A 170 -1.88 9.07 -36.73
CA THR A 170 -1.13 10.17 -36.12
C THR A 170 0.13 10.41 -36.93
N PHE A 171 0.32 11.61 -37.49
CA PHE A 171 1.47 11.94 -38.32
C PHE A 171 1.73 13.44 -38.40
N LEU A 172 2.97 13.81 -38.69
CA LEU A 172 3.35 15.16 -39.10
C LEU A 172 3.34 15.26 -40.62
N LEU A 173 2.99 16.44 -41.13
CA LEU A 173 2.99 16.76 -42.54
C LEU A 173 4.11 17.76 -42.86
N ASP A 174 4.77 17.55 -43.97
CA ASP A 174 5.70 18.50 -44.57
C ASP A 174 4.94 19.69 -45.21
N PRO A 175 5.63 20.72 -45.72
CA PRO A 175 5.01 21.87 -46.38
C PRO A 175 4.18 21.54 -47.63
N LEU A 176 4.40 20.36 -48.22
CA LEU A 176 3.69 19.86 -49.39
C LEU A 176 2.54 18.91 -49.03
N ALA A 177 2.20 18.81 -47.74
CA ALA A 177 1.18 17.93 -47.18
C ALA A 177 1.47 16.43 -47.36
N ASN A 178 2.74 16.03 -47.48
CA ASN A 178 3.15 14.63 -47.36
C ASN A 178 3.48 14.28 -45.91
N GLU A 179 3.27 13.03 -45.51
CA GLU A 179 3.72 12.55 -44.20
C GLU A 179 5.24 12.64 -44.07
N ILE A 180 5.73 13.20 -42.96
CA ILE A 180 7.15 13.23 -42.61
C ILE A 180 7.57 11.82 -42.15
N PRO A 181 8.39 11.11 -42.94
CA PRO A 181 8.74 9.72 -42.65
C PRO A 181 9.65 9.60 -41.44
N GLY A 182 9.60 8.45 -40.76
CA GLY A 182 10.48 8.16 -39.62
C GLY A 182 10.13 8.92 -38.34
N THR A 183 8.97 9.58 -38.29
CA THR A 183 8.51 10.28 -37.08
C THR A 183 8.28 9.27 -35.94
N VAL A 184 9.07 9.40 -34.87
CA VAL A 184 8.92 8.60 -33.64
C VAL A 184 7.71 9.10 -32.85
N LYS A 185 6.83 8.21 -32.42
CA LYS A 185 5.59 8.55 -31.70
C LYS A 185 5.63 7.91 -30.32
N GLU A 186 5.62 8.72 -29.28
CA GLU A 186 5.74 8.28 -27.88
C GLU A 186 4.38 8.34 -27.20
N ASP A 187 3.83 7.16 -26.91
CA ASP A 187 2.55 7.03 -26.20
C ASP A 187 2.61 7.64 -24.80
N GLY A 188 1.45 8.07 -24.32
CA GLY A 188 1.24 8.37 -22.91
C GLY A 188 0.64 7.19 -22.16
N TYR A 189 0.57 7.33 -20.84
CA TYR A 189 -0.01 6.34 -19.96
C TYR A 189 -0.91 6.98 -18.92
N TYR A 190 -2.11 6.41 -18.75
CA TYR A 190 -3.02 6.74 -17.67
C TYR A 190 -3.18 5.55 -16.74
N GLU A 191 -3.17 5.81 -15.42
CA GLU A 191 -3.48 4.82 -14.39
C GLU A 191 -4.22 5.47 -13.22
N ILE A 192 -5.20 4.73 -12.68
CA ILE A 192 -5.80 5.03 -11.39
C ILE A 192 -5.83 3.77 -10.53
N THR A 193 -5.34 3.89 -9.30
CA THR A 193 -5.24 2.77 -8.35
C THR A 193 -6.23 2.96 -7.20
N LYS A 194 -6.94 1.88 -6.82
CA LYS A 194 -7.79 1.86 -5.64
C LYS A 194 -6.91 1.92 -4.40
N VAL A 195 -7.06 2.98 -3.61
CA VAL A 195 -6.49 3.00 -2.26
C VAL A 195 -7.36 2.13 -1.37
N VAL A 196 -6.71 1.16 -0.75
CA VAL A 196 -7.31 0.32 0.28
C VAL A 196 -6.85 0.88 1.62
N ALA A 197 -7.80 1.22 2.50
CA ALA A 197 -7.45 1.64 3.84
C ALA A 197 -6.67 0.51 4.53
N PRO A 198 -5.60 0.82 5.28
CA PRO A 198 -4.90 -0.21 6.04
C PRO A 198 -5.88 -0.91 6.98
N PRO A 199 -5.73 -2.22 7.23
CA PRO A 199 -6.57 -2.94 8.18
C PRO A 199 -6.53 -2.23 9.53
N LYS A 200 -7.71 -1.98 10.12
CA LYS A 200 -7.78 -1.46 11.49
C LYS A 200 -7.26 -2.53 12.42
N THR A 201 -6.41 -2.13 13.36
CA THR A 201 -5.81 -3.03 14.34
C THR A 201 -6.13 -2.57 15.76
N PHE A 202 -6.22 -3.54 16.67
CA PHE A 202 -6.46 -3.33 18.08
C PHE A 202 -5.42 -4.06 18.92
N THR A 203 -5.21 -3.57 20.14
CA THR A 203 -4.29 -4.16 21.11
C THR A 203 -5.05 -5.02 22.11
N LEU A 204 -4.61 -6.26 22.29
CA LEU A 204 -4.96 -7.12 23.42
C LEU A 204 -3.80 -7.11 24.43
N THR A 205 -4.03 -6.55 25.61
CA THR A 205 -3.05 -6.55 26.70
C THR A 205 -3.36 -7.73 27.63
N ILE A 206 -2.48 -8.73 27.63
CA ILE A 206 -2.63 -9.94 28.45
C ILE A 206 -1.80 -9.81 29.72
N SER A 207 -2.40 -10.13 30.86
CA SER A 207 -1.73 -10.22 32.15
C SER A 207 -2.17 -11.49 32.91
N ALA A 208 -1.40 -11.87 33.93
CA ALA A 208 -1.72 -12.99 34.79
C ALA A 208 -1.39 -12.62 36.24
N THR A 209 -2.16 -13.13 37.20
CA THR A 209 -1.74 -13.11 38.61
C THR A 209 -0.61 -14.11 38.82
N PHE A 210 0.08 -13.99 39.97
CA PHE A 210 1.01 -15.04 40.39
C PHE A 210 0.31 -16.40 40.46
N GLY A 211 1.00 -17.46 40.05
CA GLY A 211 0.45 -18.82 40.01
C GLY A 211 0.22 -19.41 38.62
N GLY A 212 0.52 -18.69 37.55
CA GLY A 212 0.42 -19.23 36.20
C GLY A 212 0.87 -18.24 35.14
N THR A 213 0.68 -18.63 33.89
CA THR A 213 0.91 -17.81 32.70
C THR A 213 -0.22 -18.07 31.70
N THR A 214 -0.20 -17.35 30.58
CA THR A 214 -1.10 -17.57 29.45
C THR A 214 -0.32 -17.96 28.20
N ASP A 215 -1.03 -18.50 27.21
CA ASP A 215 -0.62 -18.56 25.81
C ASP A 215 -1.69 -17.91 24.94
N PRO A 216 -1.43 -16.78 24.25
CA PRO A 216 -0.16 -16.04 24.20
C PRO A 216 0.32 -15.53 25.57
N ALA A 217 1.65 -15.40 25.73
CA ALA A 217 2.25 -14.95 26.99
C ALA A 217 1.80 -13.52 27.37
N PRO A 218 1.82 -13.17 28.67
CA PRO A 218 1.53 -11.81 29.13
C PRO A 218 2.34 -10.74 28.38
N GLY A 219 1.66 -9.68 27.96
CA GLY A 219 2.21 -8.64 27.10
C GLY A 219 1.16 -7.99 26.20
N GLU A 220 1.60 -7.06 25.36
CA GLU A 220 0.75 -6.44 24.35
C GLU A 220 0.85 -7.20 23.01
N HIS A 221 -0.31 -7.54 22.46
CA HIS A 221 -0.43 -8.22 21.17
C HIS A 221 -1.35 -7.41 20.26
N LYS A 222 -0.98 -7.27 18.98
CA LYS A 222 -1.79 -6.53 17.99
C LYS A 222 -2.49 -7.49 17.05
N TYR A 223 -3.77 -7.26 16.85
CA TYR A 223 -4.65 -8.07 16.00
C TYR A 223 -5.46 -7.19 15.07
N THR A 224 -5.96 -7.74 13.97
CA THR A 224 -6.85 -7.06 13.04
C THR A 224 -8.27 -7.00 13.62
N GLU A 225 -9.01 -5.94 13.30
CA GLU A 225 -10.42 -5.82 13.67
C GLU A 225 -11.22 -7.06 13.20
N GLY A 226 -11.94 -7.68 14.13
CA GLY A 226 -12.73 -8.89 13.90
C GLY A 226 -11.98 -10.21 14.08
N ASP A 227 -10.66 -10.20 14.34
CA ASP A 227 -9.92 -11.41 14.70
C ASP A 227 -10.51 -12.04 15.97
N ILE A 228 -10.57 -13.38 16.01
CA ILE A 228 -10.91 -14.13 17.22
C ILE A 228 -9.62 -14.71 17.80
N VAL A 229 -9.21 -14.20 18.95
CA VAL A 229 -7.99 -14.60 19.65
C VAL A 229 -8.33 -15.61 20.74
N THR A 230 -7.78 -16.82 20.63
CA THR A 230 -7.89 -17.84 21.69
C THR A 230 -6.74 -17.68 22.68
N VAL A 231 -7.07 -17.52 23.96
CA VAL A 231 -6.09 -17.43 25.05
C VAL A 231 -6.29 -18.58 26.03
N THR A 232 -5.21 -19.29 26.33
CA THR A 232 -5.21 -20.44 27.24
C THR A 232 -4.48 -20.08 28.52
N ALA A 233 -5.07 -20.35 29.68
CA ALA A 233 -4.40 -20.24 30.98
C ALA A 233 -3.62 -21.53 31.27
N ILE A 234 -2.37 -21.38 31.72
CA ILE A 234 -1.43 -22.46 32.03
C ILE A 234 -1.04 -22.32 33.50
N ASN A 235 -1.36 -23.33 34.30
CA ASN A 235 -1.12 -23.33 35.74
C ASN A 235 0.36 -23.55 36.07
N MET A 236 0.87 -22.86 37.09
CA MET A 236 2.09 -23.25 37.79
C MET A 236 1.78 -24.38 38.79
N SER A 237 2.78 -25.18 39.17
CA SER A 237 2.64 -26.16 40.25
C SER A 237 2.13 -25.49 41.53
N GLY A 238 1.16 -26.11 42.21
CA GLY A 238 0.55 -25.58 43.43
C GLY A 238 -0.50 -24.47 43.20
N TYR A 239 -0.91 -24.23 41.95
CA TYR A 239 -1.92 -23.24 41.59
C TYR A 239 -2.94 -23.81 40.62
N ILE A 240 -4.14 -23.23 40.62
CA ILE A 240 -5.20 -23.51 39.66
C ILE A 240 -5.74 -22.21 39.07
N PHE A 241 -6.03 -22.23 37.79
CA PHE A 241 -6.79 -21.19 37.12
C PHE A 241 -8.18 -21.07 37.74
N SER A 242 -8.54 -19.85 38.13
CA SER A 242 -9.83 -19.53 38.74
C SER A 242 -10.80 -18.97 37.72
N GLN A 243 -10.44 -17.87 37.05
CA GLN A 243 -11.31 -17.16 36.12
C GLN A 243 -10.53 -16.18 35.24
N TRP A 244 -11.17 -15.74 34.15
CA TRP A 244 -10.73 -14.63 33.32
C TRP A 244 -11.39 -13.34 33.79
N GLU A 245 -10.64 -12.24 33.74
CA GLU A 245 -11.17 -10.88 33.80
C GLU A 245 -10.92 -10.23 32.44
N LEU A 246 -11.97 -9.97 31.68
CA LEU A 246 -11.92 -9.23 30.41
C LEU A 246 -12.41 -7.81 30.66
N ASP A 247 -11.58 -6.81 30.39
CA ASP A 247 -11.89 -5.40 30.62
C ASP A 247 -12.37 -5.11 32.04
N SER A 248 -11.71 -5.73 33.02
CA SER A 248 -12.04 -5.66 34.44
C SER A 248 -13.39 -6.27 34.84
N VAL A 249 -14.02 -7.04 33.96
CA VAL A 249 -15.26 -7.77 34.21
C VAL A 249 -14.98 -9.28 34.22
N ASN A 250 -15.58 -10.01 35.16
CA ASN A 250 -15.45 -11.47 35.21
C ASN A 250 -16.05 -12.11 33.94
N ALA A 251 -15.21 -12.80 33.17
CA ALA A 251 -15.56 -13.46 31.91
C ALA A 251 -15.70 -14.99 32.05
N GLY A 252 -15.77 -15.48 33.29
CA GLY A 252 -15.95 -16.89 33.62
C GLY A 252 -14.65 -17.69 33.66
N SER A 253 -14.78 -19.00 33.85
CA SER A 253 -13.66 -19.92 34.09
C SER A 253 -13.42 -20.92 32.95
N ALA A 254 -14.08 -20.74 31.80
CA ALA A 254 -13.82 -21.55 30.61
C ALA A 254 -12.38 -21.32 30.13
N ASN A 255 -11.63 -22.40 29.95
CA ASN A 255 -10.24 -22.35 29.51
C ASN A 255 -10.05 -23.36 28.37
N PRO A 256 -9.74 -22.91 27.14
CA PRO A 256 -9.39 -21.53 26.75
C PRO A 256 -10.59 -20.57 26.65
N ILE A 257 -10.29 -19.26 26.56
CA ILE A 257 -11.25 -18.19 26.25
C ILE A 257 -11.03 -17.64 24.83
N ASN A 258 -12.09 -17.24 24.14
CA ASN A 258 -12.04 -16.57 22.84
C ASN A 258 -12.41 -15.09 22.99
N ILE A 259 -11.55 -14.20 22.50
CA ILE A 259 -11.74 -12.75 22.50
C ILE A 259 -11.95 -12.29 21.06
N THR A 260 -13.05 -11.56 20.80
CA THR A 260 -13.27 -10.91 19.51
C THR A 260 -12.63 -9.52 19.56
N MET A 261 -11.74 -9.21 18.62
CA MET A 261 -11.03 -7.93 18.59
C MET A 261 -11.88 -6.85 17.91
N ASP A 262 -12.88 -6.33 18.61
CA ASP A 262 -13.73 -5.20 18.18
C ASP A 262 -13.31 -3.86 18.79
N GLY A 263 -12.37 -3.91 19.73
CA GLY A 263 -11.72 -2.78 20.39
C GLY A 263 -10.39 -3.19 21.00
N ASN A 264 -9.75 -2.25 21.71
CA ASN A 264 -8.64 -2.61 22.58
C ASN A 264 -9.20 -3.33 23.81
N HIS A 265 -8.59 -4.45 24.18
CA HIS A 265 -9.01 -5.25 25.32
C HIS A 265 -7.87 -5.48 26.30
N THR A 266 -8.24 -5.66 27.56
CA THR A 266 -7.35 -6.11 28.63
C THR A 266 -7.85 -7.46 29.13
N LEU A 267 -7.02 -8.48 29.06
CA LEU A 267 -7.34 -9.81 29.56
C LEU A 267 -6.42 -10.15 30.73
N ARG A 268 -7.00 -10.55 31.86
CA ARG A 268 -6.25 -10.99 33.03
C ARG A 268 -6.65 -12.40 33.43
N ALA A 269 -5.68 -13.30 33.43
CA ALA A 269 -5.84 -14.64 34.00
C ALA A 269 -5.66 -14.58 35.51
N VAL A 270 -6.67 -15.02 36.26
CA VAL A 270 -6.60 -15.11 37.72
C VAL A 270 -6.33 -16.56 38.13
N PHE A 271 -5.20 -16.77 38.78
CA PHE A 271 -4.78 -18.01 39.40
C PHE A 271 -4.87 -17.89 40.92
N ARG A 272 -5.19 -19.01 41.57
CA ARG A 272 -5.19 -19.14 43.03
C ARG A 272 -4.39 -20.37 43.43
N ALA A 273 -3.72 -20.34 44.58
CA ALA A 273 -3.02 -21.51 45.07
C ALA A 273 -4.01 -22.68 45.25
N PHE A 274 -3.66 -23.86 44.75
CA PHE A 274 -4.38 -25.10 45.00
C PHE A 274 -3.41 -26.07 45.65
N GLY A 275 -3.77 -26.56 46.83
CA GLY A 275 -2.87 -27.34 47.67
C GLY A 275 -2.16 -26.53 48.74
N ASN A 276 -2.86 -25.67 49.47
CA ASN A 276 -2.69 -25.53 50.92
C ASN A 276 -3.98 -26.03 51.60
N GLU A 277 -4.68 -26.98 50.96
CA GLU A 277 -5.93 -27.51 51.51
C GLU A 277 -5.62 -28.12 52.87
N GLY A 278 -6.14 -27.51 53.94
CA GLY A 278 -5.84 -27.93 55.29
C GLY A 278 -4.67 -27.21 55.97
N ASP A 279 -3.87 -26.40 55.28
CA ASP A 279 -2.84 -25.53 55.89
C ASP A 279 -3.47 -24.16 56.22
N VAL A 280 -4.00 -24.09 57.44
CA VAL A 280 -4.78 -22.98 58.00
C VAL A 280 -3.88 -21.85 58.47
N ASP A 281 -2.70 -22.19 59.01
CA ASP A 281 -1.72 -21.20 59.49
C ASP A 281 -0.81 -20.65 58.37
N LYS A 282 -0.87 -21.27 57.19
CA LYS A 282 -0.15 -20.92 55.95
C LYS A 282 1.35 -21.07 56.07
N ASN A 283 1.81 -22.00 56.90
CA ASN A 283 3.24 -22.29 57.06
C ASN A 283 3.80 -23.22 55.97
N GLY A 284 2.92 -23.72 55.08
CA GLY A 284 3.25 -24.60 53.97
C GLY A 284 3.24 -26.08 54.34
N ILE A 285 2.87 -26.45 55.57
CA ILE A 285 2.76 -27.83 56.03
C ILE A 285 1.37 -28.01 56.63
N VAL A 286 0.67 -29.09 56.29
CA VAL A 286 -0.57 -29.46 56.98
C VAL A 286 -0.22 -30.30 58.20
N GLU A 287 -0.32 -29.73 59.39
CA GLU A 287 0.10 -30.36 60.63
C GLU A 287 -0.93 -30.19 61.76
N LEU A 288 -0.53 -30.57 62.99
CA LEU A 288 -1.44 -30.55 64.13
C LEU A 288 -1.93 -29.14 64.44
N THR A 289 -1.13 -28.12 64.14
CA THR A 289 -1.48 -26.71 64.32
C THR A 289 -2.73 -26.35 63.53
N ASP A 290 -2.82 -26.78 62.27
CA ASP A 290 -3.98 -26.49 61.43
C ASP A 290 -5.24 -27.20 61.90
N TYR A 291 -5.06 -28.43 62.38
CA TYR A 291 -6.15 -29.20 62.98
C TYR A 291 -6.67 -28.52 64.24
N LEU A 292 -5.78 -28.00 65.08
CA LEU A 292 -6.14 -27.29 66.31
C LEU A 292 -6.83 -25.95 66.02
N LEU A 293 -6.34 -25.18 65.04
CA LEU A 293 -6.97 -23.92 64.63
C LEU A 293 -8.40 -24.16 64.13
N THR A 294 -8.59 -25.16 63.26
CA THR A 294 -9.92 -25.52 62.74
C THR A 294 -10.84 -26.02 63.85
N ALA A 295 -10.33 -26.85 64.77
CA ALA A 295 -11.10 -27.36 65.90
C ALA A 295 -11.52 -26.26 66.89
N LEU A 296 -10.69 -25.23 67.09
CA LEU A 296 -11.02 -24.08 67.94
C LEU A 296 -12.14 -23.21 67.35
N ALA A 297 -12.19 -23.11 66.02
CA ALA A 297 -13.24 -22.41 65.30
C ALA A 297 -14.49 -23.27 65.04
N PHE A 298 -14.46 -24.57 65.35
CA PHE A 298 -15.56 -25.50 65.05
C PHE A 298 -16.91 -25.06 65.63
N GLY A 299 -17.95 -25.13 64.79
CA GLY A 299 -19.30 -24.70 65.11
C GLY A 299 -19.52 -23.18 65.08
N SER A 300 -18.52 -22.41 64.63
CA SER A 300 -18.67 -20.97 64.35
C SER A 300 -19.13 -20.72 62.92
N LYS A 301 -19.60 -19.50 62.67
CA LYS A 301 -20.02 -18.98 61.37
C LYS A 301 -19.82 -17.47 61.35
N GLU A 302 -20.00 -16.83 60.20
CA GLU A 302 -19.95 -15.37 60.08
C GLU A 302 -20.77 -14.69 61.19
N ASP A 303 -20.22 -13.60 61.75
CA ASP A 303 -20.72 -12.83 62.90
C ASP A 303 -20.58 -13.45 64.30
N TYR A 304 -20.00 -14.65 64.44
CA TYR A 304 -19.74 -15.25 65.75
C TYR A 304 -18.35 -14.83 66.26
N GLY A 305 -18.21 -14.49 67.54
CA GLY A 305 -16.92 -14.02 68.11
C GLY A 305 -15.76 -15.03 68.09
N ARG A 306 -16.01 -16.29 67.71
CA ARG A 306 -15.00 -17.35 67.52
C ARG A 306 -14.76 -17.70 66.04
N TRP A 307 -15.37 -16.94 65.13
CA TRP A 307 -15.22 -17.13 63.69
C TRP A 307 -13.79 -16.81 63.26
N ASP A 308 -13.18 -17.76 62.56
CA ASP A 308 -11.93 -17.54 61.84
C ASP A 308 -12.17 -17.92 60.38
N PRO A 309 -12.21 -16.94 59.45
CA PRO A 309 -12.48 -17.22 58.04
C PRO A 309 -11.39 -18.08 57.38
N ARG A 310 -10.23 -18.27 58.02
CA ARG A 310 -9.19 -19.19 57.53
C ARG A 310 -9.57 -20.67 57.74
N CYS A 311 -10.51 -20.94 58.65
CA CYS A 311 -10.94 -22.28 59.01
C CYS A 311 -12.16 -22.78 58.21
N ASP A 312 -12.79 -21.91 57.39
CA ASP A 312 -13.83 -22.29 56.44
C ASP A 312 -13.16 -22.70 55.11
N LEU A 313 -12.74 -23.96 55.06
CA LEU A 313 -11.89 -24.51 54.01
C LEU A 313 -12.68 -24.92 52.76
N ASP A 314 -13.98 -25.19 52.90
CA ASP A 314 -14.88 -25.43 51.76
C ASP A 314 -15.68 -24.19 51.31
N ASN A 315 -15.53 -23.06 52.02
CA ASN A 315 -16.18 -21.77 51.77
C ASN A 315 -17.73 -21.84 51.85
N ASN A 316 -18.26 -22.62 52.80
CA ASN A 316 -19.70 -22.76 52.99
C ASN A 316 -20.30 -21.75 54.00
N GLY A 317 -19.46 -20.88 54.58
CA GLY A 317 -19.84 -19.86 55.56
C GLY A 317 -19.94 -20.38 57.00
N LYS A 318 -19.46 -21.59 57.28
CA LYS A 318 -19.43 -22.22 58.61
C LYS A 318 -18.16 -23.05 58.75
N VAL A 319 -17.63 -23.14 59.98
CA VAL A 319 -16.59 -24.12 60.29
C VAL A 319 -17.26 -25.35 60.88
N ASP A 320 -17.31 -26.44 60.11
CA ASP A 320 -17.92 -27.69 60.53
C ASP A 320 -17.01 -28.92 60.27
N ILE A 321 -17.61 -30.10 60.25
CA ILE A 321 -16.86 -31.36 60.14
C ILE A 321 -16.24 -31.52 58.74
N ALA A 322 -16.79 -30.86 57.72
CA ALA A 322 -16.24 -30.83 56.37
C ALA A 322 -14.86 -30.15 56.37
N ASP A 323 -14.70 -29.05 57.09
CA ASP A 323 -13.42 -28.32 57.19
C ASP A 323 -12.37 -29.14 57.94
N ILE A 324 -12.74 -29.72 59.08
CA ILE A 324 -11.84 -30.63 59.82
C ILE A 324 -11.45 -31.83 58.94
N TYR A 325 -12.37 -32.33 58.12
CA TYR A 325 -12.08 -33.41 57.18
C TYR A 325 -11.07 -32.98 56.10
N ILE A 326 -11.13 -31.73 55.62
CA ILE A 326 -10.16 -31.19 54.66
C ILE A 326 -8.76 -31.12 55.26
N VAL A 327 -8.62 -30.63 56.51
CA VAL A 327 -7.33 -30.67 57.22
C VAL A 327 -6.82 -32.10 57.36
N ARG A 328 -7.67 -33.00 57.87
CA ARG A 328 -7.30 -34.41 58.09
C ARG A 328 -6.89 -35.10 56.79
N LYS A 329 -7.61 -34.89 55.70
CA LYS A 329 -7.34 -35.50 54.40
C LYS A 329 -5.97 -35.10 53.85
N ASN A 330 -5.50 -33.91 54.21
CA ASN A 330 -4.25 -33.35 53.73
C ASN A 330 -3.12 -33.39 54.77
N TYR A 331 -3.36 -33.92 55.96
CA TYR A 331 -2.38 -34.01 57.05
C TYR A 331 -1.06 -34.66 56.60
N GLY A 332 0.05 -33.99 56.90
CA GLY A 332 1.41 -34.40 56.55
C GLY A 332 1.87 -33.98 55.15
N LYS A 333 1.04 -33.26 54.38
CA LYS A 333 1.50 -32.66 53.11
C LYS A 333 2.41 -31.47 53.39
N ASP A 334 3.53 -31.44 52.69
CA ASP A 334 4.48 -30.31 52.67
C ASP A 334 4.41 -29.68 51.28
N TYR A 335 3.96 -28.44 51.25
CA TYR A 335 3.75 -27.62 50.06
C TYR A 335 4.89 -26.63 49.83
N ARG A 336 5.93 -26.65 50.67
CA ARG A 336 7.13 -25.83 50.48
C ARG A 336 7.91 -26.30 49.25
N PRO A 337 8.57 -25.40 48.51
CA PRO A 337 9.38 -25.78 47.37
C PRO A 337 10.53 -26.73 47.80
N PRO A 338 10.92 -27.70 46.97
CA PRO A 338 12.06 -28.57 47.28
C PRO A 338 13.34 -27.73 47.40
N SER A 339 14.11 -28.01 48.47
CA SER A 339 15.39 -27.36 48.80
C SER A 339 16.52 -27.76 47.87
#